data_AF-A0A8T4V9L6-F1
#
_entry.id   AF-A0A8T4V9L6-F1
#
_cell.length_a   1.000
_cell.length_b   1.000
_cell.length_c   1.000
_cell.angle_alpha   90.00
_cell.angle_beta   90.00
_cell.angle_gamma   90.00
#
_symmetry.space_group_name_H-M   'P 1'
#
loop_
_entity.id
_entity.type
_entity.pdbx_description
1 polymer ?
#
loop_
_entity_poly.entity_id
_entity_poly.type
_entity_poly.pdbx_seq_one_letter_code
_entity_poly.pdbx_strand_id
1 'polypeptide(L)'
;MNELDKFFKLGWNTNKPNIILVEDRKTIDKLLQRKTQRWIVGWSRGNDIYLLNYKNYNKESSNIYSEKEYFKLLKHELAHCFSNIISNYASKPAWLLEGISIYLSDQNKSRKRPKELSNFIEFYECNYDANIYDESGFAVEFLVKNHGIDKIILLLKRLKEAKNKEEFKILFREIYGFKLIYDNFR
;
A
#
# COMPACT_ATOMS: atom_id res chain seq x y z
N MET A 1 12.73 2.33 -8.79
CA MET A 1 11.82 1.90 -9.88
C MET A 1 12.05 0.46 -10.31
N ASN A 2 13.28 0.06 -10.64
CA ASN A 2 13.59 -1.30 -11.12
C ASN A 2 13.15 -2.42 -10.15
N GLU A 3 13.25 -2.22 -8.84
CA GLU A 3 12.80 -3.22 -7.86
C GLU A 3 11.30 -3.47 -7.92
N LEU A 4 10.49 -2.41 -7.99
CA LEU A 4 9.02 -2.53 -8.13
C LEU A 4 8.67 -3.17 -9.46
N ASP A 5 9.35 -2.77 -10.55
CA ASP A 5 9.11 -3.35 -11.86
C ASP A 5 9.41 -4.86 -11.92
N LYS A 6 10.51 -5.29 -11.28
CA LYS A 6 10.84 -6.71 -11.11
C LYS A 6 9.80 -7.44 -10.26
N PHE A 7 9.37 -6.86 -9.15
CA PHE A 7 8.37 -7.46 -8.27
C PHE A 7 7.04 -7.68 -9.01
N PHE A 8 6.57 -6.65 -9.72
CA PHE A 8 5.27 -6.65 -10.38
C PHE A 8 5.29 -7.28 -11.78
N LYS A 9 6.47 -7.55 -12.34
CA LYS A 9 6.68 -8.10 -13.70
C LYS A 9 5.95 -7.27 -14.76
N LEU A 10 5.96 -5.94 -14.62
CA LEU A 10 5.18 -5.02 -15.45
C LEU A 10 5.95 -4.54 -16.69
N GLY A 11 7.25 -4.32 -16.59
CA GLY A 11 8.06 -3.75 -17.67
C GLY A 11 7.67 -2.31 -18.00
N TRP A 12 7.33 -1.51 -16.99
CA TRP A 12 6.63 -0.24 -17.15
C TRP A 12 7.51 0.82 -17.85
N ASN A 13 7.33 0.98 -19.17
CA ASN A 13 8.15 1.83 -20.02
C ASN A 13 7.43 3.07 -20.60
N THR A 14 6.10 3.10 -20.60
CA THR A 14 5.26 4.22 -21.08
C THR A 14 4.32 4.73 -19.98
N ASN A 15 3.87 5.99 -20.04
CA ASN A 15 2.92 6.59 -19.07
C ASN A 15 3.32 6.33 -17.60
N LYS A 16 4.60 6.54 -17.29
CA LYS A 16 5.17 6.32 -15.95
C LYS A 16 4.56 7.29 -14.93
N PRO A 17 4.62 6.96 -13.63
CA PRO A 17 4.11 7.85 -12.60
C PRO A 17 4.80 9.22 -12.60
N ASN A 18 4.02 10.29 -12.44
CA ASN A 18 4.56 11.63 -12.18
C ASN A 18 4.74 11.83 -10.68
N ILE A 19 5.80 12.54 -10.29
CA ILE A 19 6.02 12.95 -8.91
C ILE A 19 5.80 14.46 -8.82
N ILE A 20 4.82 14.86 -8.04
CA ILE A 20 4.41 16.24 -7.83
C ILE A 20 4.76 16.63 -6.40
N LEU A 21 5.66 17.60 -6.26
CA LEU A 21 5.99 18.16 -4.96
C LEU A 21 4.97 19.25 -4.59
N VAL A 22 4.40 19.12 -3.40
CA VAL A 22 3.40 20.03 -2.85
C VAL A 22 4.05 20.86 -1.75
N GLU A 23 3.97 22.18 -1.84
CA GLU A 23 4.76 23.06 -0.98
C GLU A 23 4.27 23.10 0.48
N ASP A 24 2.95 23.02 0.72
CA ASP A 24 2.39 23.27 2.05
C ASP A 24 1.12 22.48 2.37
N ARG A 25 0.75 22.44 3.65
CA ARG A 25 -0.46 21.77 4.17
C ARG A 25 -1.73 22.33 3.54
N LYS A 26 -1.79 23.64 3.31
CA LYS A 26 -2.96 24.31 2.73
C LYS A 26 -3.25 23.77 1.33
N THR A 27 -2.20 23.52 0.55
CA THR A 27 -2.29 22.95 -0.80
C THR A 27 -2.71 21.48 -0.74
N ILE A 28 -2.17 20.70 0.21
CA ILE A 28 -2.62 19.32 0.46
C ILE A 28 -4.13 19.28 0.74
N ASP A 29 -4.61 20.09 1.69
CA ASP A 29 -6.02 20.13 2.07
C ASP A 29 -6.93 20.54 0.89
N LYS A 30 -6.45 21.48 0.05
CA LYS A 30 -7.16 21.91 -1.16
C LYS A 30 -7.24 20.79 -2.21
N LEU A 31 -6.15 20.08 -2.45
CA LEU A 31 -6.10 18.97 -3.41
C LEU A 31 -6.97 17.78 -2.97
N LEU A 32 -7.03 17.52 -1.66
CA LEU A 32 -7.85 16.45 -1.07
C LEU A 32 -9.28 16.89 -0.71
N GLN A 33 -9.61 18.16 -0.90
CA GLN A 33 -10.93 18.77 -0.63
C GLN A 33 -11.41 18.58 0.82
N ARG A 34 -10.48 18.45 1.77
CA ARG A 34 -10.77 18.28 3.20
C ARG A 34 -9.58 18.69 4.04
N LYS A 35 -9.81 19.06 5.31
CA LYS A 35 -8.73 19.18 6.28
C LYS A 35 -8.12 17.81 6.55
N THR A 36 -6.80 17.72 6.50
CA THR A 36 -6.06 16.47 6.72
C THR A 36 -5.28 16.49 8.02
N GLN A 37 -4.99 15.30 8.56
CA GLN A 37 -4.06 15.19 9.67
C GLN A 37 -2.63 15.50 9.19
N ARG A 38 -1.81 16.07 10.07
CA ARG A 38 -0.43 16.49 9.74
C ARG A 38 0.50 15.34 9.33
N TRP A 39 0.16 14.10 9.69
CA TRP A 39 0.93 12.93 9.29
C TRP A 39 0.68 12.51 7.83
N ILE A 40 -0.39 13.01 7.18
CA ILE A 40 -0.64 12.77 5.76
C ILE A 40 0.30 13.67 4.96
N VAL A 41 1.31 13.08 4.31
CA VAL A 41 2.38 13.81 3.62
C VAL A 41 2.66 13.29 2.21
N GLY A 42 2.01 12.20 1.84
CA GLY A 42 2.08 11.58 0.53
C GLY A 42 0.76 10.91 0.21
N TRP A 43 0.42 10.86 -1.07
CA TRP A 43 -0.66 10.03 -1.60
C TRP A 43 -0.49 9.83 -3.10
N SER A 44 -1.13 8.80 -3.63
CA SER A 44 -1.25 8.56 -5.06
C SER A 44 -2.69 8.81 -5.55
N ARG A 45 -2.84 9.34 -6.76
CA ARG A 45 -4.12 9.50 -7.45
C ARG A 45 -3.94 9.18 -8.92
N GLY A 46 -4.51 8.06 -9.36
CA GLY A 46 -4.23 7.54 -10.70
C GLY A 46 -2.75 7.16 -10.82
N ASN A 47 -2.07 7.77 -11.79
CA ASN A 47 -0.62 7.61 -11.99
C ASN A 47 0.20 8.75 -11.37
N ASP A 48 -0.44 9.74 -10.74
CA ASP A 48 0.29 10.84 -10.11
C ASP A 48 0.54 10.54 -8.63
N ILE A 49 1.74 10.87 -8.19
CA ILE A 49 2.17 10.80 -6.79
C ILE A 49 2.37 12.22 -6.31
N TYR A 50 1.73 12.54 -5.20
CA TYR A 50 1.86 13.83 -4.53
C TYR A 50 2.65 13.63 -3.26
N LEU A 51 3.70 14.43 -3.07
CA LEU A 51 4.52 14.39 -1.86
C LEU A 51 4.70 15.81 -1.31
N LEU A 52 4.60 15.97 0.00
CA LEU A 52 4.99 17.20 0.67
C LEU A 52 6.47 17.48 0.37
N ASN A 53 6.79 18.69 -0.09
CA ASN A 53 8.15 19.08 -0.43
C ASN A 53 9.06 18.90 0.80
N TYR A 54 10.14 18.13 0.64
CA TYR A 54 11.07 17.81 1.72
C TYR A 54 11.63 19.07 2.42
N LYS A 55 11.76 20.19 1.70
CA LYS A 55 12.21 21.48 2.26
C LYS A 55 11.28 22.03 3.33
N ASN A 56 9.98 21.73 3.23
CA ASN A 56 8.95 22.21 4.16
C ASN A 56 8.44 21.09 5.09
N TYR A 57 9.02 19.90 5.03
CA TYR A 57 8.47 18.69 5.66
C TYR A 57 8.31 18.83 7.18
N ASN A 58 9.36 19.26 7.88
CA ASN A 58 9.33 19.45 9.34
C ASN A 58 8.37 20.57 9.78
N LYS A 59 8.11 21.55 8.90
CA LYS A 59 7.18 22.65 9.17
C LYS A 59 5.73 22.19 9.01
N GLU A 60 5.44 21.45 7.94
CA GLU A 60 4.08 21.15 7.49
C GLU A 60 3.58 19.75 7.93
N SER A 61 4.45 18.94 8.53
CA SER A 61 4.15 17.61 9.05
C SER A 61 4.41 17.47 10.54
N SER A 62 3.78 16.46 11.17
CA SER A 62 4.15 15.95 12.50
C SER A 62 5.27 14.90 12.43
N ASN A 63 5.64 14.45 11.23
CA ASN A 63 6.73 13.52 11.01
C ASN A 63 8.06 14.28 10.93
N ILE A 64 9.13 13.67 11.43
CA ILE A 64 10.49 14.21 11.27
C ILE A 64 11.04 13.76 9.92
N TYR A 65 11.52 14.71 9.13
CA TYR A 65 12.19 14.43 7.88
C TYR A 65 13.45 13.62 8.12
N SER A 66 13.57 12.53 7.37
CA SER A 66 14.84 11.93 7.04
C SER A 66 14.79 11.51 5.59
N GLU A 67 15.92 11.62 4.89
CA GLU A 67 16.02 11.21 3.49
C GLU A 67 15.56 9.76 3.31
N LYS A 68 16.00 8.87 4.21
CA LYS A 68 15.61 7.46 4.23
C LYS A 68 14.10 7.25 4.32
N GLU A 69 13.44 7.83 5.33
CA GLU A 69 11.99 7.62 5.49
C GLU A 69 11.17 8.33 4.40
N TYR A 70 11.67 9.45 3.87
CA TYR A 70 11.06 10.13 2.73
C TYR A 70 11.11 9.27 1.46
N PHE A 71 12.24 8.61 1.20
CA PHE A 71 12.34 7.67 0.08
C PHE A 71 11.50 6.41 0.27
N LYS A 72 11.33 5.92 1.50
CA LYS A 72 10.37 4.85 1.78
C LYS A 72 8.94 5.30 1.48
N LEU A 73 8.54 6.51 1.88
CA LEU A 73 7.24 7.08 1.53
C LEU A 73 7.05 7.17 0.02
N LEU A 74 8.05 7.68 -0.73
CA LEU A 74 7.98 7.69 -2.19
C LEU A 74 7.82 6.27 -2.77
N LYS A 75 8.57 5.29 -2.26
CA LYS A 75 8.48 3.89 -2.70
C LYS A 75 7.10 3.29 -2.38
N HIS A 76 6.50 3.66 -1.26
CA HIS A 76 5.15 3.28 -0.86
C HIS A 76 4.12 3.80 -1.87
N GLU A 77 4.15 5.10 -2.18
CA GLU A 77 3.21 5.69 -3.16
C GLU A 77 3.42 5.12 -4.57
N LEU A 78 4.68 4.86 -4.97
CA LEU A 78 4.96 4.18 -6.23
C LEU A 78 4.37 2.77 -6.27
N ALA A 79 4.43 2.01 -5.17
CA ALA A 79 3.86 0.67 -5.10
C ALA A 79 2.33 0.67 -5.30
N HIS A 80 1.62 1.72 -4.85
CA HIS A 80 0.21 1.92 -5.17
C HIS A 80 -0.02 2.08 -6.68
N CYS A 81 0.79 2.88 -7.37
CA CYS A 81 0.66 3.04 -8.83
C CYS A 81 0.79 1.70 -9.58
N PHE A 82 1.75 0.86 -9.21
CA PHE A 82 1.91 -0.47 -9.82
C PHE A 82 0.72 -1.40 -9.50
N SER A 83 0.31 -1.42 -8.23
CA SER A 83 -0.84 -2.23 -7.79
C SER A 83 -2.13 -1.79 -8.48
N ASN A 84 -2.33 -0.49 -8.68
CA ASN A 84 -3.47 0.08 -9.39
C ASN A 84 -3.52 -0.41 -10.84
N ILE A 85 -2.40 -0.37 -11.59
CA ILE A 85 -2.40 -0.85 -12.97
C ILE A 85 -2.71 -2.34 -13.05
N ILE A 86 -2.06 -3.15 -12.23
CA ILE A 86 -2.20 -4.61 -12.30
C ILE A 86 -3.59 -5.08 -11.85
N SER A 87 -4.16 -4.39 -10.86
CA SER A 87 -5.50 -4.69 -10.36
C SER A 87 -6.64 -4.03 -11.13
N ASN A 88 -6.33 -3.34 -12.23
CA ASN A 88 -7.28 -2.52 -12.97
C ASN A 88 -8.04 -1.53 -12.06
N TYR A 89 -7.28 -0.83 -11.21
CA TYR A 89 -7.75 0.14 -10.23
C TYR A 89 -8.77 -0.46 -9.26
N ALA A 90 -8.47 -1.65 -8.71
CA ALA A 90 -9.21 -2.16 -7.57
C ALA A 90 -8.85 -1.35 -6.32
N SER A 91 -9.84 -1.03 -5.49
CA SER A 91 -9.64 -0.33 -4.21
C SER A 91 -9.79 -1.24 -3.00
N LYS A 92 -10.04 -2.54 -3.23
CA LYS A 92 -10.31 -3.53 -2.18
C LYS A 92 -9.59 -4.86 -2.48
N PRO A 93 -9.20 -5.61 -1.43
CA PRO A 93 -9.29 -5.20 -0.03
C PRO A 93 -8.19 -4.20 0.35
N ALA A 94 -8.53 -3.23 1.20
CA ALA A 94 -7.59 -2.18 1.59
C ALA A 94 -6.31 -2.74 2.24
N TRP A 95 -6.44 -3.74 3.11
CA TRP A 95 -5.29 -4.34 3.80
C TRP A 95 -4.25 -4.93 2.85
N LEU A 96 -4.66 -5.47 1.70
CA LEU A 96 -3.75 -6.08 0.75
C LEU A 96 -3.00 -5.00 -0.03
N LEU A 97 -3.73 -3.98 -0.50
CA LEU A 97 -3.16 -2.89 -1.28
C LEU A 97 -2.18 -2.07 -0.45
N GLU A 98 -2.57 -1.69 0.78
CA GLU A 98 -1.68 -1.04 1.74
C GLU A 98 -0.53 -1.95 2.16
N GLY A 99 -0.81 -3.22 2.43
CA GLY A 99 0.19 -4.21 2.84
C GLY A 99 1.30 -4.39 1.81
N ILE A 100 0.95 -4.41 0.52
CA ILE A 100 1.92 -4.48 -0.58
C ILE A 100 2.79 -3.22 -0.60
N SER A 101 2.19 -2.03 -0.47
CA SER A 101 2.95 -0.77 -0.42
C SER A 101 3.88 -0.69 0.78
N ILE A 102 3.43 -1.12 1.97
CA ILE A 102 4.23 -1.16 3.21
C ILE A 102 5.38 -2.16 3.10
N TYR A 103 5.11 -3.37 2.57
CA TYR A 103 6.11 -4.42 2.39
C TYR A 103 7.19 -3.98 1.40
N LEU A 104 6.78 -3.47 0.23
CA LEU A 104 7.73 -3.08 -0.81
C LEU A 104 8.53 -1.83 -0.44
N SER A 105 7.95 -0.91 0.33
CA SER A 105 8.64 0.28 0.82
C SER A 105 9.56 0.02 2.02
N ASP A 106 9.65 -1.22 2.52
CA ASP A 106 10.39 -1.57 3.73
C ASP A 106 9.90 -0.81 4.99
N GLN A 107 8.68 -0.29 4.98
CA GLN A 107 8.10 0.40 6.13
C GLN A 107 7.76 -0.57 7.28
N ASN A 108 7.43 -1.83 6.97
CA ASN A 108 7.27 -2.88 7.97
C ASN A 108 8.57 -3.16 8.76
N LYS A 109 9.75 -3.01 8.13
CA LYS A 109 11.05 -3.24 8.79
C LYS A 109 11.38 -2.20 9.87
N SER A 110 10.78 -1.01 9.78
CA SER A 110 10.89 0.04 10.80
C SER A 110 9.86 -0.09 11.92
N ARG A 111 8.93 -1.04 11.82
CA ARG A 111 7.88 -1.27 12.81
C ARG A 111 8.19 -2.49 13.66
N LYS A 112 7.71 -2.49 14.89
CA LYS A 112 7.76 -3.67 15.75
C LYS A 112 6.78 -4.70 15.20
N ARG A 113 7.30 -5.87 14.81
CA ARG A 113 6.45 -6.98 14.39
C ARG A 113 5.52 -7.38 15.55
N PRO A 114 4.20 -7.45 15.33
CA PRO A 114 3.28 -7.94 16.34
C PRO A 114 3.55 -9.43 16.62
N LYS A 115 3.25 -9.89 17.83
CA LYS A 115 3.41 -11.31 18.18
C LYS A 115 2.50 -12.19 17.33
N GLU A 116 1.29 -11.71 17.07
CA GLU A 116 0.25 -12.38 16.29
C GLU A 116 -0.49 -11.33 15.46
N LEU A 117 -0.99 -11.72 14.29
CA LEU A 117 -1.87 -10.90 13.46
C LEU A 117 -3.32 -11.16 13.86
N SER A 118 -4.12 -10.10 13.99
CA SER A 118 -5.42 -10.16 14.67
C SER A 118 -6.48 -9.21 14.11
N ASN A 119 -6.11 -8.22 13.29
CA ASN A 119 -7.04 -7.20 12.82
C ASN A 119 -6.99 -6.93 11.31
N PHE A 120 -5.92 -7.30 10.60
CA PHE A 120 -5.76 -6.83 9.21
C PHE A 120 -6.89 -7.26 8.26
N ILE A 121 -7.50 -8.42 8.50
CA ILE A 121 -8.60 -8.97 7.66
C ILE A 121 -9.86 -8.09 7.77
N GLU A 122 -10.02 -7.36 8.87
CA GLU A 122 -11.15 -6.45 9.06
C GLU A 122 -11.05 -5.19 8.18
N PHE A 123 -9.86 -4.83 7.71
CA PHE A 123 -9.65 -3.76 6.74
C PHE A 123 -9.87 -4.23 5.30
N TYR A 124 -11.02 -4.86 5.05
CA TYR A 124 -11.50 -5.08 3.68
C TYR A 124 -11.87 -3.75 3.02
N GLU A 125 -12.63 -2.95 3.75
CA GLU A 125 -12.96 -1.56 3.40
C GLU A 125 -11.88 -0.61 3.90
N CYS A 126 -11.68 0.51 3.19
CA CYS A 126 -10.76 1.55 3.63
C CYS A 126 -11.45 2.45 4.65
N ASN A 127 -11.02 2.38 5.91
CA ASN A 127 -11.63 3.11 7.02
C ASN A 127 -10.75 4.29 7.51
N TYR A 128 -9.72 4.68 6.75
CA TYR A 128 -8.70 5.68 7.17
C TYR A 128 -8.13 5.45 8.57
N ASP A 129 -8.10 4.20 9.03
CA ASP A 129 -7.59 3.83 10.33
C ASP A 129 -6.09 3.54 10.24
N ALA A 130 -5.30 4.17 11.11
CA ALA A 130 -3.86 3.94 11.21
C ALA A 130 -3.51 2.46 11.51
N ASN A 131 -4.44 1.71 12.11
CA ASN A 131 -4.28 0.30 12.44
C ASN A 131 -4.07 -0.59 11.20
N ILE A 132 -4.51 -0.17 10.00
CA ILE A 132 -4.23 -0.92 8.76
C ILE A 132 -2.72 -1.05 8.52
N TYR A 133 -1.93 -0.05 8.93
CA TYR A 133 -0.49 -0.04 8.69
C TYR A 133 0.29 -0.95 9.65
N ASP A 134 -0.34 -1.43 10.72
CA ASP A 134 0.36 -2.16 11.79
C ASP A 134 0.58 -3.63 11.44
N GLU A 135 -0.40 -4.26 10.78
CA GLU A 135 -0.38 -5.69 10.47
C GLU A 135 -0.27 -5.99 8.96
N SER A 136 -0.83 -5.14 8.09
CA SER A 136 -0.96 -5.43 6.66
C SER A 136 0.38 -5.71 5.95
N GLY A 137 1.43 -4.95 6.28
CA GLY A 137 2.76 -5.19 5.73
C GLY A 137 3.34 -6.55 6.14
N PHE A 138 3.08 -6.99 7.37
CA PHE A 138 3.54 -8.30 7.87
C PHE A 138 2.70 -9.45 7.29
N ALA A 139 1.40 -9.25 7.07
CA ALA A 139 0.55 -10.22 6.38
C ALA A 139 1.04 -10.46 4.93
N VAL A 140 1.36 -9.38 4.20
CA VAL A 140 1.90 -9.51 2.84
C VAL A 140 3.30 -10.11 2.85
N GLU A 141 4.15 -9.74 3.81
CA GLU A 141 5.46 -10.38 4.00
C GLU A 141 5.33 -11.90 4.20
N PHE A 142 4.36 -12.34 5.01
CA PHE A 142 4.06 -13.76 5.19
C PHE A 142 3.68 -14.43 3.86
N LEU A 143 2.78 -13.82 3.09
CA LEU A 143 2.34 -14.40 1.82
C LEU A 143 3.49 -14.52 0.81
N VAL A 144 4.32 -13.48 0.70
CA VAL A 144 5.47 -13.49 -0.20
C VAL A 144 6.49 -14.55 0.21
N LYS A 145 6.80 -14.67 1.50
CA LYS A 145 7.79 -15.64 1.99
C LYS A 145 7.34 -17.09 1.85
N ASN A 146 6.07 -17.38 2.13
CA ASN A 146 5.56 -18.76 2.16
C ASN A 146 4.97 -19.24 0.84
N HIS A 147 4.52 -18.33 -0.03
CA HIS A 147 3.81 -18.69 -1.25
C HIS A 147 4.34 -18.03 -2.52
N GLY A 148 5.32 -17.14 -2.39
CA GLY A 148 5.96 -16.49 -3.53
C GLY A 148 5.16 -15.31 -4.10
N ILE A 149 5.86 -14.51 -4.89
CA ILE A 149 5.34 -13.27 -5.48
C ILE A 149 4.27 -13.55 -6.54
N ASP A 150 4.36 -14.68 -7.24
CA ASP A 150 3.44 -15.00 -8.34
C ASP A 150 1.98 -15.11 -7.88
N LYS A 151 1.73 -15.60 -6.67
CA LYS A 151 0.37 -15.64 -6.11
C LYS A 151 -0.16 -14.25 -5.77
N ILE A 152 0.68 -13.31 -5.34
CA ILE A 152 0.29 -11.91 -5.11
C ILE A 152 -0.11 -11.26 -6.43
N ILE A 153 0.70 -11.42 -7.48
CA ILE A 153 0.40 -10.87 -8.81
C ILE A 153 -0.90 -11.47 -9.36
N LEU A 154 -1.08 -12.80 -9.25
CA LEU A 154 -2.30 -13.46 -9.68
C LEU A 154 -3.52 -12.94 -8.92
N LEU A 155 -3.41 -12.77 -7.59
CA LEU A 155 -4.48 -12.21 -6.77
C LEU A 155 -4.82 -10.79 -7.22
N LEU A 156 -3.83 -9.92 -7.42
CA LEU A 156 -4.04 -8.55 -7.89
C LEU A 156 -4.79 -8.50 -9.22
N LYS A 157 -4.35 -9.30 -10.22
CA LYS A 157 -4.99 -9.35 -11.55
C LYS A 157 -6.45 -9.78 -11.50
N ARG A 158 -6.81 -10.60 -10.51
CA ARG A 158 -8.16 -11.16 -10.34
C ARG A 158 -9.03 -10.39 -9.35
N LEU A 159 -8.52 -9.33 -8.72
CA LEU A 159 -9.25 -8.61 -7.66
C LEU A 159 -10.66 -8.15 -8.06
N LYS A 160 -10.85 -7.74 -9.32
CA LYS A 160 -12.16 -7.29 -9.84
C LYS A 160 -13.20 -8.40 -9.95
N GLU A 161 -12.80 -9.66 -9.90
CA GLU A 161 -13.74 -10.80 -9.87
C GLU A 161 -14.53 -10.85 -8.56
N ALA A 162 -13.94 -10.35 -7.46
CA ALA A 162 -14.58 -10.30 -6.15
C ALA A 162 -15.26 -8.95 -5.92
N LYS A 163 -16.59 -8.95 -5.75
CA LYS A 163 -17.40 -7.74 -5.54
C LYS A 163 -17.55 -7.38 -4.07
N ASN A 164 -17.30 -8.31 -3.17
CA ASN A 164 -17.47 -8.15 -1.71
C ASN A 164 -16.46 -9.00 -0.91
N LYS A 165 -16.45 -8.82 0.41
CA LYS A 165 -15.51 -9.48 1.35
C LYS A 165 -15.58 -11.01 1.27
N GLU A 166 -16.76 -11.59 1.10
CA GLU A 166 -16.92 -13.04 1.06
C GLU A 166 -16.44 -13.64 -0.27
N GLU A 167 -16.77 -13.00 -1.39
CA GLU A 167 -16.22 -13.38 -2.70
C GLU A 167 -14.69 -13.26 -2.73
N PHE A 168 -14.13 -12.22 -2.10
CA PHE A 168 -12.68 -12.10 -1.98
C PHE A 168 -12.05 -13.23 -1.16
N LYS A 169 -12.68 -13.65 -0.06
CA LYS A 169 -12.21 -14.82 0.72
C LYS A 169 -12.22 -16.10 -0.11
N ILE A 170 -13.21 -16.28 -0.98
CA ILE A 170 -13.30 -17.42 -1.92
C ILE A 170 -12.14 -17.36 -2.92
N LEU A 171 -11.95 -16.21 -3.58
CA LEU A 171 -10.86 -15.99 -4.54
C LEU A 171 -9.49 -16.20 -3.89
N PHE A 172 -9.29 -15.65 -2.68
CA PHE A 172 -8.07 -15.84 -1.91
C PHE A 172 -7.80 -17.33 -1.68
N ARG A 173 -8.81 -18.08 -1.22
CA ARG A 173 -8.67 -19.52 -0.98
C ARG A 173 -8.37 -20.30 -2.26
N GLU A 174 -8.97 -19.93 -3.38
CA GLU A 174 -8.70 -20.54 -4.68
C GLU A 174 -7.22 -20.40 -5.06
N ILE A 175 -6.64 -19.21 -4.88
CA ILE A 175 -5.25 -18.92 -5.26
C ILE A 175 -4.26 -19.52 -4.25
N TYR A 176 -4.52 -19.35 -2.96
CA TYR A 176 -3.58 -19.70 -1.90
C TYR A 176 -3.71 -21.14 -1.41
N GLY A 177 -4.88 -21.77 -1.58
CA GLY A 177 -5.17 -23.12 -1.10
C GLY A 177 -5.61 -23.18 0.37
N PHE A 178 -5.75 -22.05 1.05
CA PHE A 178 -6.17 -21.98 2.46
C PHE A 178 -7.13 -20.81 2.71
N LYS A 179 -7.87 -20.87 3.83
CA LYS A 179 -8.87 -19.85 4.18
C LYS A 179 -8.20 -18.57 4.66
N LEU A 180 -8.72 -17.41 4.28
CA LEU A 180 -8.29 -16.11 4.83
C LEU A 180 -8.82 -15.96 6.27
N ILE A 181 -8.08 -16.51 7.23
CA ILE A 181 -8.31 -16.43 8.69
C ILE A 181 -6.95 -16.28 9.39
N TYR A 182 -6.91 -15.65 10.56
CA TYR A 182 -5.67 -15.33 11.28
C TYR A 182 -4.81 -16.55 11.60
N ASP A 183 -5.43 -17.70 11.90
CA ASP A 183 -4.71 -18.94 12.22
C ASP A 183 -3.79 -19.44 11.09
N ASN A 184 -4.08 -19.07 9.85
CA ASN A 184 -3.27 -19.45 8.69
C ASN A 184 -2.11 -18.48 8.41
N PHE A 185 -1.89 -17.46 9.24
CA PHE A 185 -0.82 -16.46 9.11
C PHE A 185 0.20 -16.55 10.27
N ARG A 186 0.40 -17.74 10.82
CA ARG A 186 1.32 -18.01 11.94
C ARG A 186 2.70 -18.44 11.44
#